data_AF-A0A2N2N9M9-F1
#
_entry.id   AF-A0A2N2N9M9-F1
#
_cell.length_a   1.000
_cell.length_b   1.000
_cell.length_c   1.000
_cell.angle_alpha   90.00
_cell.angle_beta   90.00
_cell.angle_gamma   90.00
#
_symmetry.space_group_name_H-M   'P 1'
#
loop_
_entity.id
_entity.type
_entity.pdbx_description
1 polymer ?
#
loop_
_entity_poly.entity_id
_entity_poly.type
_entity_poly.pdbx_seq_one_letter_code
_entity_poly.pdbx_strand_id
1 'polypeptide(L)'
;MKEDLILDVMGSTSPFSMMGESSGYMITVNGHSYLLECGSPVFPTLGYDGISRIKGIFATHSHEDHKRWFTDIVLFTFYNPLFKHKVKLISSEVVLEEYTKNSKGALERSLSADSKRVVDIPYDQMVQNVIVGPRSRYRIVLKAAENGFFHYQVEDRTGNRIGPDMAKIVINPEANRPRLLFRDPETREWVEPESYYPFSSRVFYEENRNLFHDEEAGLSVEPLKSPAWHGVPTVAFRFRTAENSLLFSADTVYKPPLWKELYEEYRPQRFRSISPGAFEKSSILYGDINDFIERTWSRERYENAMSAYNGSVVIHDVARKKSIVHTDYVDIANHPIKDLIFTHNPDNLTALRPILTSGKRLVVQGGKPYEFVKGVLHDLDADVYVHHFSSNMVGYRAPDGAYKVIERDGILGIVEAECAEQGLMRVDLFEDIGGEYFPLLKKTHRFYTVRADGQVEEITLQKTSSRGVVVKGMRGKIKRTSKKGRTFNIEHRTSNVE
;
A
#
# COMPACT_ATOMS: atom_id res chain seq x y z
N MET A 1 -4.85 12.40 22.64
CA MET A 1 -5.95 12.36 21.64
C MET A 1 -5.97 13.58 20.75
N LYS A 2 -5.77 14.81 21.24
CA LYS A 2 -5.37 15.89 20.32
C LYS A 2 -4.00 15.52 19.71
N GLU A 3 -3.89 15.56 18.39
CA GLU A 3 -2.69 15.30 17.56
C GLU A 3 -2.22 13.84 17.40
N ASP A 4 -2.95 12.86 17.96
CA ASP A 4 -2.69 11.44 17.68
C ASP A 4 -3.05 11.12 16.21
N LEU A 5 -2.25 10.29 15.54
CA LEU A 5 -2.60 9.72 14.23
C LEU A 5 -3.30 8.39 14.47
N ILE A 6 -4.55 8.26 14.03
CA ILE A 6 -5.33 7.01 14.15
C ILE A 6 -5.45 6.37 12.77
N LEU A 7 -5.16 5.08 12.67
CA LEU A 7 -5.35 4.25 11.48
C LEU A 7 -6.32 3.12 11.83
N ASP A 8 -7.55 3.22 11.33
CA ASP A 8 -8.51 2.12 11.35
C ASP A 8 -8.31 1.23 10.13
N VAL A 9 -8.16 -0.07 10.35
CA VAL A 9 -7.94 -1.07 9.29
C VAL A 9 -9.29 -1.65 8.87
N MET A 10 -9.78 -1.25 7.69
CA MET A 10 -11.05 -1.75 7.15
C MET A 10 -10.87 -3.02 6.31
N GLY A 11 -9.74 -3.09 5.61
CA GLY A 11 -9.30 -4.26 4.84
C GLY A 11 -7.78 -4.26 4.72
N SER A 12 -7.16 -5.43 4.87
CA SER A 12 -5.71 -5.58 4.91
C SER A 12 -5.21 -6.78 4.10
N THR A 13 -5.93 -7.15 3.04
CA THR A 13 -5.60 -8.35 2.25
C THR A 13 -5.37 -8.01 0.79
N SER A 14 -4.49 -8.80 0.16
CA SER A 14 -4.25 -8.74 -1.28
C SER A 14 -5.42 -9.33 -2.08
N PRO A 15 -5.51 -9.09 -3.41
CA PRO A 15 -6.53 -9.70 -4.26
C PRO A 15 -6.37 -11.23 -4.36
N PHE A 16 -5.25 -11.77 -3.85
CA PHE A 16 -4.93 -13.18 -3.84
C PHE A 16 -5.32 -13.88 -2.52
N SER A 17 -5.84 -13.14 -1.54
CA SER A 17 -6.40 -13.74 -0.33
C SER A 17 -7.74 -14.42 -0.62
N MET A 18 -7.97 -15.58 -0.02
CA MET A 18 -9.26 -16.27 -0.05
C MET A 18 -10.37 -15.50 0.68
N MET A 19 -10.02 -14.51 1.52
CA MET A 19 -10.99 -13.64 2.18
C MET A 19 -11.50 -12.53 1.25
N GLY A 20 -10.70 -12.11 0.26
CA GLY A 20 -11.09 -11.15 -0.77
C GLY A 20 -11.45 -9.75 -0.25
N GLU A 21 -10.99 -9.37 0.95
CA GLU A 21 -11.35 -8.11 1.61
C GLU A 21 -10.77 -6.89 0.90
N SER A 22 -9.68 -7.05 0.15
CA SER A 22 -8.93 -5.94 -0.46
C SER A 22 -8.36 -4.97 0.60
N SER A 23 -7.73 -3.89 0.15
CA SER A 23 -7.07 -2.92 1.03
C SER A 23 -7.88 -1.64 1.19
N GLY A 24 -7.94 -1.16 2.42
CA GLY A 24 -8.59 0.10 2.74
C GLY A 24 -8.45 0.44 4.21
N TYR A 25 -8.10 1.69 4.47
CA TYR A 25 -7.82 2.19 5.79
C TYR A 25 -8.48 3.56 5.97
N MET A 26 -8.73 3.95 7.22
CA MET A 26 -9.18 5.29 7.55
C MET A 26 -8.16 5.96 8.46
N ILE A 27 -7.61 7.08 7.99
CA ILE A 27 -6.73 7.94 8.78
C ILE A 27 -7.61 8.99 9.46
N THR A 28 -7.54 9.06 10.79
CA THR A 28 -8.23 10.10 11.57
C THR A 28 -7.25 10.91 12.40
N VAL A 29 -7.36 12.23 12.31
CA VAL A 29 -6.57 13.20 13.07
C VAL A 29 -7.48 14.31 13.56
N ASN A 30 -7.49 14.57 14.88
CA ASN A 30 -8.33 15.61 15.48
C ASN A 30 -9.81 15.57 15.05
N GLY A 31 -10.35 14.36 14.83
CA GLY A 31 -11.74 14.16 14.41
C GLY A 31 -12.02 14.32 12.91
N HIS A 32 -10.99 14.63 12.12
CA HIS A 32 -11.07 14.68 10.66
C HIS A 32 -10.59 13.36 10.06
N SER A 33 -11.42 12.75 9.21
CA SER A 33 -11.16 11.42 8.66
C SER A 33 -10.95 11.46 7.15
N TYR A 34 -9.98 10.68 6.68
CA TYR A 34 -9.66 10.46 5.28
C TYR A 34 -9.59 8.96 5.03
N LEU A 35 -10.01 8.55 3.84
CA LEU A 35 -9.69 7.21 3.37
C LEU A 35 -8.24 7.18 2.88
N LEU A 36 -7.55 6.09 3.16
CA LEU A 36 -6.31 5.69 2.55
C LEU A 36 -6.62 4.36 1.84
N GLU A 37 -6.66 4.42 0.51
CA GLU A 37 -7.31 3.41 -0.34
C GLU A 37 -8.81 3.23 -0.07
N CYS A 38 -9.49 2.60 -1.02
CA CYS A 38 -10.91 2.28 -0.94
C CYS A 38 -11.22 0.97 -1.69
N GLY A 39 -10.33 -0.01 -1.60
CA GLY A 39 -10.54 -1.35 -2.16
C GLY A 39 -11.44 -2.22 -1.29
N SER A 40 -11.37 -2.04 0.03
CA SER A 40 -12.20 -2.79 0.98
C SER A 40 -13.63 -2.27 1.08
N PRO A 41 -14.61 -3.09 1.55
CA PRO A 41 -16.03 -2.71 1.62
C PRO A 41 -16.31 -1.47 2.49
N VAL A 42 -16.29 -0.29 1.87
CA VAL A 42 -16.44 1.00 2.57
C VAL A 42 -17.87 1.21 3.07
N PHE A 43 -18.89 0.89 2.26
CA PHE A 43 -20.30 1.10 2.65
C PHE A 43 -20.75 0.22 3.83
N PRO A 44 -20.48 -1.10 3.85
CA PRO A 44 -20.79 -1.93 5.01
C PRO A 44 -20.07 -1.49 6.28
N THR A 45 -18.86 -0.93 6.15
CA THR A 45 -18.02 -0.56 7.29
C THR A 45 -18.39 0.81 7.87
N LEU A 46 -18.60 1.81 7.02
CA LEU A 46 -18.81 3.21 7.44
C LEU A 46 -20.29 3.64 7.43
N GLY A 47 -21.12 2.95 6.66
CA GLY A 47 -22.48 3.42 6.35
C GLY A 47 -22.49 4.76 5.61
N TYR A 48 -23.70 5.27 5.33
CA TYR A 48 -23.85 6.52 4.58
C TYR A 48 -23.35 7.75 5.35
N ASP A 49 -23.57 7.80 6.67
CA ASP A 49 -23.13 8.92 7.52
C ASP A 49 -21.60 8.96 7.60
N GLY A 50 -20.94 7.82 7.75
CA GLY A 50 -19.47 7.75 7.75
C GLY A 50 -18.89 8.19 6.41
N ILE A 51 -19.44 7.71 5.29
CA ILE A 51 -19.02 8.16 3.94
C ILE A 51 -19.21 9.67 3.78
N SER A 52 -20.28 10.26 4.30
CA SER A 52 -20.51 11.70 4.18
C SER A 52 -19.50 12.58 4.95
N ARG A 53 -18.77 12.00 5.90
CA ARG A 53 -17.82 12.70 6.77
C ARG A 53 -16.38 12.60 6.31
N ILE A 54 -16.07 11.75 5.33
CA ILE A 54 -14.71 11.63 4.81
C ILE A 54 -14.33 12.93 4.08
N LYS A 55 -13.17 13.51 4.40
CA LYS A 55 -12.69 14.75 3.75
C LYS A 55 -12.06 14.50 2.39
N GLY A 56 -11.65 13.27 2.11
CA GLY A 56 -11.04 12.85 0.85
C GLY A 56 -10.48 11.43 0.91
N ILE A 57 -9.93 10.99 -0.22
CA ILE A 57 -9.35 9.67 -0.42
C ILE A 57 -7.90 9.84 -0.87
N PHE A 58 -6.94 9.41 -0.06
CA PHE A 58 -5.56 9.22 -0.47
C PHE A 58 -5.44 7.89 -1.22
N ALA A 59 -4.90 7.92 -2.44
CA ALA A 59 -4.77 6.75 -3.28
C ALA A 59 -3.31 6.55 -3.70
N THR A 60 -2.72 5.40 -3.42
CA THR A 60 -1.32 5.11 -3.76
C THR A 60 -1.18 4.72 -5.23
N HIS A 61 -2.13 3.94 -5.75
CA HIS A 61 -2.20 3.50 -7.15
C HIS A 61 -3.60 2.99 -7.50
N SER A 62 -3.81 2.60 -8.76
CA SER A 62 -5.15 2.35 -9.31
C SER A 62 -5.47 0.87 -9.58
N HIS A 63 -4.89 -0.08 -8.83
CA HIS A 63 -5.34 -1.47 -8.90
C HIS A 63 -6.69 -1.65 -8.19
N GLU A 64 -7.49 -2.63 -8.64
CA GLU A 64 -8.85 -2.80 -8.14
C GLU A 64 -8.90 -3.14 -6.65
N ASP A 65 -7.94 -3.88 -6.10
CA ASP A 65 -7.88 -4.16 -4.67
C ASP A 65 -7.56 -2.93 -3.80
N HIS A 66 -7.29 -1.79 -4.41
CA HIS A 66 -7.08 -0.50 -3.74
C HIS A 66 -8.16 0.54 -4.08
N LYS A 67 -8.90 0.35 -5.18
CA LYS A 67 -9.89 1.32 -5.66
C LYS A 67 -11.30 0.80 -5.88
N ARG A 68 -11.58 -0.47 -5.58
CA ARG A 68 -12.84 -1.17 -5.92
C ARG A 68 -14.10 -0.34 -5.67
N TRP A 69 -14.17 0.36 -4.55
CA TRP A 69 -15.35 1.13 -4.13
C TRP A 69 -15.30 2.61 -4.52
N PHE A 70 -14.25 3.05 -5.21
CA PHE A 70 -14.08 4.46 -5.60
C PHE A 70 -15.26 4.95 -6.42
N THR A 71 -15.63 4.24 -7.49
CA THR A 71 -16.72 4.64 -8.39
C THR A 71 -18.06 4.66 -7.67
N ASP A 72 -18.31 3.70 -6.77
CA ASP A 72 -19.53 3.63 -5.97
C ASP A 72 -19.65 4.81 -5.01
N ILE A 73 -18.55 5.19 -4.34
CA ILE A 73 -18.50 6.39 -3.48
C ILE A 73 -18.79 7.64 -4.30
N VAL A 74 -18.20 7.76 -5.50
CA VAL A 74 -18.40 8.91 -6.39
C VAL A 74 -19.85 9.00 -6.86
N LEU A 75 -20.42 7.91 -7.37
CA LEU A 75 -21.81 7.86 -7.83
C LEU A 75 -22.78 8.14 -6.68
N PHE A 76 -22.57 7.53 -5.52
CA PHE A 76 -23.37 7.78 -4.33
C PHE A 76 -23.34 9.26 -3.93
N THR A 77 -22.16 9.86 -3.89
CA THR A 77 -22.00 11.28 -3.52
C THR A 77 -22.63 12.22 -4.55
N PHE A 78 -22.54 11.88 -5.84
CA PHE A 78 -23.06 12.74 -6.91
C PHE A 78 -24.60 12.68 -7.05
N TYR A 79 -25.19 11.49 -6.95
CA TYR A 79 -26.64 11.30 -7.17
C TYR A 79 -27.48 11.40 -5.91
N ASN A 80 -26.90 11.27 -4.71
CA ASN A 80 -27.67 11.39 -3.49
C ASN A 80 -28.03 12.87 -3.23
N PRO A 81 -29.33 13.23 -3.13
CA PRO A 81 -29.74 14.62 -3.00
C PRO A 81 -29.25 15.30 -1.71
N LEU A 82 -28.86 14.52 -0.69
CA LEU A 82 -28.34 15.01 0.59
C LEU A 82 -26.85 15.40 0.49
N PHE A 83 -26.13 14.92 -0.52
CA PHE A 83 -24.71 15.17 -0.70
C PHE A 83 -24.50 15.84 -2.06
N LYS A 84 -24.00 17.07 -2.08
CA LYS A 84 -23.75 17.81 -3.34
C LYS A 84 -22.36 18.40 -3.34
N HIS A 85 -21.37 17.54 -3.15
CA HIS A 85 -19.96 17.93 -3.24
C HIS A 85 -19.21 16.93 -4.13
N LYS A 86 -18.05 17.35 -4.62
CA LYS A 86 -17.17 16.47 -5.39
C LYS A 86 -16.36 15.61 -4.42
N VAL A 87 -16.18 14.33 -4.74
CA VAL A 87 -15.27 13.48 -3.97
C VAL A 87 -13.85 13.98 -4.18
N LYS A 88 -13.12 14.29 -3.10
CA LYS A 88 -11.71 14.69 -3.19
C LYS A 88 -10.83 13.45 -3.31
N LEU A 89 -10.14 13.30 -4.44
CA LEU A 89 -9.15 12.26 -4.67
C LEU A 89 -7.75 12.88 -4.62
N ILE A 90 -6.89 12.38 -3.72
CA ILE A 90 -5.61 12.98 -3.35
C ILE A 90 -4.48 12.02 -3.72
N SER A 91 -3.64 12.38 -4.69
CA SER A 91 -2.49 11.56 -5.10
C SER A 91 -1.51 12.33 -6.00
N SER A 92 -0.46 11.67 -6.47
CA SER A 92 0.42 12.21 -7.50
C SER A 92 -0.34 12.40 -8.83
N GLU A 93 0.13 13.33 -9.66
CA GLU A 93 -0.51 13.65 -10.93
C GLU A 93 -0.73 12.41 -11.81
N VAL A 94 0.29 11.54 -11.91
CA VAL A 94 0.23 10.33 -12.74
C VAL A 94 -0.79 9.32 -12.19
N VAL A 95 -0.88 9.15 -10.87
CA VAL A 95 -1.88 8.25 -10.27
C VAL A 95 -3.30 8.79 -10.50
N LEU A 96 -3.52 10.09 -10.35
CA LEU A 96 -4.82 10.71 -10.61
C LEU A 96 -5.26 10.58 -12.07
N GLU A 97 -4.32 10.67 -13.02
CA GLU A 97 -4.58 10.40 -14.44
C GLU A 97 -5.02 8.95 -14.66
N GLU A 98 -4.39 7.98 -14.00
CA GLU A 98 -4.78 6.57 -14.10
C GLU A 98 -6.14 6.28 -13.48
N TYR A 99 -6.46 6.87 -12.32
CA TYR A 99 -7.82 6.81 -11.76
C TYR A 99 -8.86 7.36 -12.74
N THR A 100 -8.58 8.52 -13.33
CA THR A 100 -9.49 9.14 -14.30
C THR A 100 -9.74 8.20 -15.48
N LYS A 101 -8.68 7.63 -16.08
CA LYS A 101 -8.79 6.67 -17.20
C LYS A 101 -9.55 5.41 -16.82
N ASN A 102 -9.24 4.83 -15.66
CA ASN A 102 -9.79 3.55 -15.21
C ASN A 102 -11.25 3.67 -14.71
N SER A 103 -11.73 4.88 -14.42
CA SER A 103 -13.10 5.12 -13.96
C SER A 103 -14.03 5.66 -15.05
N LYS A 104 -13.53 6.00 -16.25
CA LYS A 104 -14.34 6.62 -17.33
C LYS A 104 -15.61 5.85 -17.65
N GLY A 105 -15.49 4.55 -17.85
CA GLY A 105 -16.61 3.70 -18.25
C GLY A 105 -17.75 3.67 -17.23
N ALA A 106 -17.44 3.90 -15.95
CA ALA A 106 -18.42 3.91 -14.88
C ALA A 106 -19.01 5.30 -14.59
N LEU A 107 -18.26 6.38 -14.84
CA LEU A 107 -18.61 7.72 -14.37
C LEU A 107 -19.06 8.67 -15.50
N GLU A 108 -18.49 8.58 -16.69
CA GLU A 108 -18.64 9.65 -17.71
C GLU A 108 -19.94 9.57 -18.54
N ARG A 109 -20.80 8.58 -18.31
CA ARG A 109 -22.07 8.41 -19.04
C ARG A 109 -23.24 8.19 -18.10
N SER A 110 -24.34 8.88 -18.33
CA SER A 110 -25.57 8.75 -17.56
C SER A 110 -26.81 9.07 -18.39
N LEU A 111 -27.98 9.16 -17.75
CA LEU A 111 -29.23 9.63 -18.33
C LEU A 111 -29.46 11.12 -18.03
N SER A 112 -30.14 11.81 -18.94
CA SER A 112 -30.71 13.13 -18.69
C SER A 112 -31.68 13.11 -17.49
N ALA A 113 -31.95 14.27 -16.89
CA ALA A 113 -32.85 14.38 -15.73
C ALA A 113 -34.26 13.83 -15.98
N ASP A 114 -34.74 13.86 -17.22
CA ASP A 114 -36.02 13.27 -17.65
C ASP A 114 -35.89 11.82 -18.16
N SER A 115 -34.69 11.26 -18.10
CA SER A 115 -34.31 9.91 -18.58
C SER A 115 -34.54 9.63 -20.06
N LYS A 116 -34.74 10.66 -20.90
CA LYS A 116 -35.01 10.46 -22.34
C LYS A 116 -33.76 10.32 -23.21
N ARG A 117 -32.58 10.67 -22.70
CA ARG A 117 -31.34 10.68 -23.47
C ARG A 117 -30.18 10.16 -22.63
N VAL A 118 -29.23 9.50 -23.28
CA VAL A 118 -27.91 9.29 -22.70
C VAL A 118 -27.13 10.58 -22.86
N VAL A 119 -26.47 11.01 -21.78
CA VAL A 119 -25.66 12.22 -21.71
C VAL A 119 -24.27 11.89 -21.19
N ASP A 120 -23.29 12.66 -21.63
CA ASP A 120 -21.93 12.60 -21.10
C ASP A 120 -21.82 13.54 -19.89
N ILE A 121 -21.21 13.05 -18.81
CA ILE A 121 -20.94 13.84 -17.61
C ILE A 121 -19.42 13.91 -17.43
N PRO A 122 -18.81 15.10 -17.51
CA PRO A 122 -17.38 15.24 -17.28
C PRO A 122 -16.96 14.73 -15.89
N TYR A 123 -15.88 13.94 -15.83
CA TYR A 123 -15.34 13.38 -14.59
C TYR A 123 -15.11 14.44 -13.50
N ASP A 124 -14.63 15.62 -13.91
CA ASP A 124 -14.34 16.74 -13.02
C ASP A 124 -15.60 17.38 -12.40
N GLN A 125 -16.81 17.06 -12.86
CA GLN A 125 -18.05 17.43 -12.17
C GLN A 125 -18.31 16.57 -10.94
N MET A 126 -17.77 15.35 -10.90
CA MET A 126 -17.98 14.37 -9.84
C MET A 126 -16.79 14.27 -8.88
N VAL A 127 -15.56 14.43 -9.39
CA VAL A 127 -14.33 14.24 -8.62
C VAL A 127 -13.48 15.51 -8.63
N GLN A 128 -12.97 15.88 -7.46
CA GLN A 128 -11.96 16.92 -7.29
C GLN A 128 -10.59 16.24 -7.13
N ASN A 129 -9.80 16.26 -8.19
CA ASN A 129 -8.40 15.81 -8.14
C ASN A 129 -7.55 16.83 -7.38
N VAL A 130 -6.95 16.41 -6.26
CA VAL A 130 -6.01 17.18 -5.46
C VAL A 130 -4.63 16.56 -5.67
N ILE A 131 -3.81 17.22 -6.46
CA ILE A 131 -2.45 16.75 -6.72
C ILE A 131 -1.63 16.96 -5.45
N VAL A 132 -0.85 15.96 -5.07
CA VAL A 132 0.20 16.04 -4.08
C VAL A 132 1.51 15.57 -4.69
N GLY A 133 2.61 16.21 -4.33
CA GLY A 133 3.89 15.98 -4.96
C GLY A 133 4.07 16.92 -6.17
N PRO A 134 5.32 17.13 -6.58
CA PRO A 134 5.61 18.05 -7.67
C PRO A 134 5.08 17.52 -8.99
N ARG A 135 4.64 18.43 -9.85
CA ARG A 135 4.25 18.10 -11.22
C ARG A 135 5.48 17.79 -12.06
N SER A 136 5.34 16.91 -13.05
CA SER A 136 6.40 16.69 -14.04
C SER A 136 6.57 17.97 -14.88
N ARG A 137 7.79 18.31 -15.28
CA ARG A 137 8.04 19.44 -16.19
C ARG A 137 7.60 19.16 -17.61
N TYR A 138 7.57 17.88 -17.98
CA TYR A 138 7.25 17.39 -19.31
C TYR A 138 6.11 16.39 -19.26
N ARG A 139 5.25 16.39 -20.27
CA ARG A 139 4.10 15.49 -20.36
C ARG A 139 3.80 15.10 -21.80
N ILE A 140 3.21 13.92 -21.96
CA ILE A 140 2.64 13.48 -23.23
C ILE A 140 1.23 14.08 -23.34
N VAL A 141 0.96 14.77 -24.43
CA VAL A 141 -0.37 15.31 -24.72
C VAL A 141 -0.87 14.78 -26.06
N LEU A 142 -2.18 14.56 -26.15
CA LEU A 142 -2.88 14.27 -27.39
C LEU A 142 -3.46 15.59 -27.93
N LYS A 143 -3.03 16.03 -29.11
CA LYS A 143 -3.53 17.24 -29.77
C LYS A 143 -4.41 16.88 -30.95
N ALA A 144 -5.46 17.67 -31.16
CA ALA A 144 -6.20 17.64 -32.42
C ALA A 144 -5.40 18.39 -33.49
N ALA A 145 -5.24 17.77 -34.65
CA ALA A 145 -4.76 18.39 -35.86
C ALA A 145 -5.93 19.03 -36.64
N GLU A 146 -5.64 19.98 -37.52
CA GLU A 146 -6.64 20.74 -38.29
C GLU A 146 -7.54 19.85 -39.17
N ASN A 147 -7.07 18.66 -39.52
CA ASN A 147 -7.78 17.66 -40.31
C ASN A 147 -8.65 16.70 -39.46
N GLY A 148 -8.83 16.98 -38.16
CA GLY A 148 -9.62 16.14 -37.24
C GLY A 148 -8.90 14.88 -36.74
N PHE A 149 -7.66 14.64 -37.17
CA PHE A 149 -6.82 13.57 -36.61
C PHE A 149 -6.23 13.99 -35.28
N PHE A 150 -5.83 13.02 -34.47
CA PHE A 150 -5.11 13.29 -33.22
C PHE A 150 -3.67 12.80 -33.32
N HIS A 151 -2.74 13.55 -32.75
CA HIS A 151 -1.34 13.14 -32.63
C HIS A 151 -0.81 13.36 -31.23
N TYR A 152 0.10 12.48 -30.81
CA TYR A 152 0.83 12.66 -29.57
C TYR A 152 2.04 13.57 -29.76
N GLN A 153 2.32 14.39 -28.75
CA GLN A 153 3.57 15.13 -28.64
C GLN A 153 3.98 15.30 -27.18
N VAL A 154 5.26 15.58 -26.95
CA VAL A 154 5.77 15.95 -25.64
C VAL A 154 5.77 17.47 -25.53
N GLU A 155 5.20 17.99 -24.45
CA GLU A 155 5.19 19.42 -24.13
C GLU A 155 5.80 19.67 -22.75
N ASP A 156 6.39 20.84 -22.59
CA ASP A 156 6.60 21.43 -21.26
C ASP A 156 5.29 22.01 -20.68
N ARG A 157 5.37 22.53 -19.46
CA ARG A 157 4.21 23.14 -18.77
C ARG A 157 3.71 24.44 -19.38
N THR A 158 4.53 25.11 -20.18
CA THR A 158 4.13 26.32 -20.92
C THR A 158 3.55 26.01 -22.31
N GLY A 159 3.54 24.73 -22.71
CA GLY A 159 3.02 24.26 -23.98
C GLY A 159 4.06 24.24 -25.11
N ASN A 160 5.35 24.47 -24.81
CA ASN A 160 6.38 24.35 -25.83
C ASN A 160 6.62 22.88 -26.14
N ARG A 161 6.72 22.57 -27.44
CA ARG A 161 7.02 21.23 -27.91
C ARG A 161 8.47 20.87 -27.60
N ILE A 162 8.66 19.66 -27.06
CA ILE A 162 9.99 19.09 -26.82
C ILE A 162 10.39 18.19 -27.98
N GLY A 163 11.63 18.37 -28.45
CA GLY A 163 12.19 17.67 -29.60
C GLY A 163 12.65 16.25 -29.28
N PRO A 164 12.82 15.41 -30.34
CA PRO A 164 13.27 14.02 -30.22
C PRO A 164 14.70 13.87 -29.69
N ASP A 165 15.48 14.94 -29.62
CA ASP A 165 16.82 15.00 -29.04
C ASP A 165 16.81 14.96 -27.50
N MET A 166 15.68 15.36 -26.89
CA MET A 166 15.48 15.41 -25.45
C MET A 166 14.39 14.45 -24.96
N ALA A 167 13.29 14.30 -25.70
CA ALA A 167 12.18 13.44 -25.29
C ALA A 167 11.52 12.72 -26.46
N LYS A 168 11.13 11.47 -26.23
CA LYS A 168 10.44 10.61 -27.19
C LYS A 168 9.26 9.94 -26.51
N ILE A 169 8.26 9.59 -27.29
CA ILE A 169 7.11 8.80 -26.85
C ILE A 169 7.32 7.37 -27.32
N VAL A 170 7.23 6.40 -26.42
CA VAL A 170 7.26 4.97 -26.77
C VAL A 170 5.86 4.40 -26.60
N ILE A 171 5.35 3.73 -27.62
CA ILE A 171 4.06 3.05 -27.61
C ILE A 171 4.32 1.57 -27.85
N ASN A 172 4.05 0.74 -26.84
CA ASN A 172 4.03 -0.70 -27.03
C ASN A 172 2.74 -1.07 -27.78
N PRO A 173 2.79 -1.68 -28.98
CA PRO A 173 1.61 -2.08 -29.74
C PRO A 173 0.68 -3.04 -28.99
N GLU A 174 1.21 -3.85 -28.07
CA GLU A 174 0.44 -4.82 -27.28
C GLU A 174 -0.37 -4.17 -26.17
N ALA A 175 0.11 -3.06 -25.60
CA ALA A 175 -0.53 -2.36 -24.48
C ALA A 175 -1.19 -1.03 -24.88
N ASN A 176 -0.82 -0.46 -26.03
CA ASN A 176 -1.28 0.82 -26.56
C ASN A 176 -1.21 2.00 -25.56
N ARG A 177 -0.25 1.95 -24.63
CA ARG A 177 -0.05 2.97 -23.59
C ARG A 177 1.20 3.79 -23.92
N PRO A 178 1.06 5.10 -24.22
CA PRO A 178 2.20 5.98 -24.43
C PRO A 178 3.01 6.14 -23.14
N ARG A 179 4.32 5.96 -23.23
CA ARG A 179 5.28 6.18 -22.13
C ARG A 179 6.35 7.16 -22.58
N LEU A 180 6.85 7.95 -21.64
CA LEU A 180 7.84 8.99 -21.92
C LEU A 180 9.25 8.42 -21.77
N LEU A 181 10.04 8.50 -22.84
CA LEU A 181 11.48 8.28 -22.81
C LEU A 181 12.16 9.65 -22.84
N PHE A 182 13.03 9.91 -21.89
CA PHE A 182 13.65 11.21 -21.66
C PHE A 182 15.15 11.06 -21.62
N ARG A 183 15.86 12.01 -22.24
CA ARG A 183 17.31 12.05 -22.22
C ARG A 183 17.75 12.91 -21.05
N ASP A 184 18.32 12.26 -20.03
CA ASP A 184 18.84 12.97 -18.88
C ASP A 184 19.91 13.99 -19.32
N PRO A 185 19.81 15.27 -18.95
CA PRO A 185 20.73 16.30 -19.42
C PRO A 185 22.15 16.15 -18.85
N GLU A 186 22.31 15.51 -17.69
CA GLU A 186 23.58 15.35 -16.99
C GLU A 186 24.33 14.09 -17.46
N THR A 187 23.68 12.93 -17.41
CA THR A 187 24.27 11.64 -17.79
C THR A 187 24.19 11.36 -19.28
N ARG A 188 23.31 12.06 -20.01
CA ARG A 188 22.99 11.85 -21.43
C ARG A 188 22.31 10.51 -21.75
N GLU A 189 21.97 9.74 -20.71
CA GLU A 189 21.27 8.45 -20.79
C GLU A 189 19.77 8.64 -21.10
N TRP A 190 19.21 7.72 -21.87
CA TRP A 190 17.78 7.60 -22.09
C TRP A 190 17.15 6.83 -20.95
N VAL A 191 16.19 7.46 -20.27
CA VAL A 191 15.55 6.93 -19.07
C VAL A 191 14.03 7.07 -19.19
N GLU A 192 13.28 6.24 -18.47
CA GLU A 192 11.89 6.54 -18.19
C GLU A 192 11.82 7.40 -16.91
N PRO A 193 11.38 8.67 -16.99
CA PRO A 193 11.36 9.55 -15.83
C PRO A 193 10.56 9.03 -14.64
N GLU A 194 9.47 8.30 -14.92
CA GLU A 194 8.62 7.77 -13.87
C GLU A 194 9.34 6.71 -13.01
N SER A 195 10.24 5.95 -13.62
CA SER A 195 11.10 4.98 -12.90
C SER A 195 12.41 5.62 -12.41
N TYR A 196 12.90 6.65 -13.08
CA TYR A 196 14.25 7.17 -12.84
C TYR A 196 14.35 8.21 -11.71
N TYR A 197 13.49 9.23 -11.73
CA TYR A 197 13.65 10.39 -10.85
C TYR A 197 12.84 10.28 -9.56
N PRO A 198 13.41 10.68 -8.41
CA PRO A 198 12.64 10.97 -7.21
C PRO A 198 11.91 12.31 -7.35
N PHE A 199 10.90 12.56 -6.51
CA PHE A 199 10.23 13.87 -6.44
C PHE A 199 11.12 15.03 -5.99
N SER A 200 12.29 14.76 -5.41
CA SER A 200 13.26 15.83 -5.10
C SER A 200 14.02 16.34 -6.33
N SER A 201 14.01 15.59 -7.43
CA SER A 201 14.82 15.91 -8.60
C SER A 201 14.24 17.08 -9.40
N ARG A 202 15.00 18.17 -9.47
CA ARG A 202 14.61 19.37 -10.23
C ARG A 202 14.78 19.22 -11.75
N VAL A 203 15.43 18.14 -12.20
CA VAL A 203 15.62 17.84 -13.63
C VAL A 203 14.28 17.59 -14.31
N PHE A 204 13.44 16.77 -13.69
CA PHE A 204 12.17 16.35 -14.27
C PHE A 204 10.95 16.86 -13.51
N TYR A 205 11.05 17.21 -12.22
CA TYR A 205 9.95 17.73 -11.42
C TYR A 205 10.07 19.23 -11.15
N GLU A 206 8.93 19.90 -11.01
CA GLU A 206 8.86 21.29 -10.54
C GLU A 206 9.38 21.42 -9.10
N GLU A 207 9.84 22.62 -8.71
CA GLU A 207 10.38 22.85 -7.37
C GLU A 207 9.29 22.81 -6.28
N ASN A 208 8.05 23.14 -6.63
CA ASN A 208 6.95 23.08 -5.70
C ASN A 208 6.63 21.62 -5.36
N ARG A 209 7.03 21.19 -4.16
CA ARG A 209 6.78 19.82 -3.66
C ARG A 209 5.30 19.53 -3.46
N ASN A 210 4.45 20.56 -3.42
CA ASN A 210 3.00 20.46 -3.36
C ASN A 210 2.54 19.47 -2.26
N LEU A 211 2.99 19.76 -1.03
CA LEU A 211 2.62 18.99 0.14
C LEU A 211 1.14 19.22 0.45
N PHE A 212 0.47 18.18 0.93
CA PHE A 212 -0.90 18.33 1.42
C PHE A 212 -0.86 18.90 2.83
N HIS A 213 -1.69 19.91 3.08
CA HIS A 213 -1.88 20.51 4.40
C HIS A 213 -3.38 20.65 4.68
N ASP A 214 -3.80 20.15 5.85
CA ASP A 214 -5.12 20.42 6.42
C ASP A 214 -4.92 21.03 7.80
N GLU A 215 -5.01 22.36 7.85
CA GLU A 215 -4.78 23.16 9.06
C GLU A 215 -5.80 22.84 10.16
N GLU A 216 -7.06 22.53 9.79
CA GLU A 216 -8.10 22.18 10.76
C GLU A 216 -7.79 20.84 11.44
N ALA A 217 -7.30 19.88 10.67
CA ALA A 217 -6.87 18.59 11.18
C ALA A 217 -5.51 18.64 11.90
N GLY A 218 -4.68 19.66 11.64
CA GLY A 218 -3.27 19.66 12.04
C GLY A 218 -2.47 18.56 11.33
N LEU A 219 -2.84 18.26 10.08
CA LEU A 219 -2.27 17.17 9.29
C LEU A 219 -1.46 17.72 8.12
N SER A 220 -0.25 17.21 7.95
CA SER A 220 0.52 17.34 6.72
C SER A 220 0.79 15.97 6.12
N VAL A 221 0.74 15.86 4.79
CA VAL A 221 1.04 14.61 4.09
C VAL A 221 2.10 14.86 3.02
N GLU A 222 3.21 14.12 3.14
CA GLU A 222 4.30 14.12 2.18
C GLU A 222 4.18 12.88 1.27
N PRO A 223 4.05 13.07 -0.06
CA PRO A 223 4.10 11.97 -1.00
C PRO A 223 5.55 11.58 -1.28
N LEU A 224 5.81 10.28 -1.29
CA LEU A 224 7.12 9.68 -1.42
C LEU A 224 7.13 8.72 -2.61
N LYS A 225 7.85 9.10 -3.65
CA LYS A 225 7.98 8.27 -4.85
C LYS A 225 9.12 7.28 -4.78
N SER A 226 10.24 7.68 -4.18
CA SER A 226 11.48 6.91 -4.21
C SER A 226 11.35 5.45 -3.74
N PRO A 227 10.71 5.17 -2.58
CA PRO A 227 10.57 3.80 -2.10
C PRO A 227 9.43 3.03 -2.77
N ALA A 228 8.56 3.66 -3.56
CA ALA A 228 7.44 3.00 -4.21
C ALA A 228 7.90 2.34 -5.51
N TRP A 229 7.97 0.99 -5.51
CA TRP A 229 8.40 0.20 -6.66
C TRP A 229 7.33 -0.84 -7.01
N HIS A 230 6.57 -0.54 -8.06
CA HIS A 230 5.43 -1.32 -8.56
C HIS A 230 5.32 -1.21 -10.08
N GLY A 231 4.57 -2.11 -10.71
CA GLY A 231 4.40 -2.14 -12.17
C GLY A 231 3.51 -1.01 -12.73
N VAL A 232 2.58 -0.50 -11.92
CA VAL A 232 1.77 0.68 -12.24
C VAL A 232 2.33 1.93 -11.54
N PRO A 233 1.98 3.15 -11.98
CA PRO A 233 2.33 4.35 -11.23
C PRO A 233 1.84 4.27 -9.79
N THR A 234 2.77 4.46 -8.85
CA THR A 234 2.52 4.30 -7.42
C THR A 234 3.23 5.39 -6.62
N VAL A 235 2.63 5.81 -5.51
CA VAL A 235 3.20 6.76 -4.56
C VAL A 235 2.95 6.29 -3.12
N ALA A 236 3.94 6.41 -2.25
CA ALA A 236 3.78 6.19 -0.81
C ALA A 236 3.39 7.49 -0.10
N PHE A 237 2.79 7.41 1.09
CA PHE A 237 2.37 8.59 1.86
C PHE A 237 2.95 8.60 3.25
N ARG A 238 3.51 9.74 3.66
CA ARG A 238 3.91 9.99 5.04
C ARG A 238 2.98 11.03 5.66
N PHE A 239 2.17 10.59 6.61
CA PHE A 239 1.26 11.41 7.39
C PHE A 239 1.99 11.95 8.62
N ARG A 240 1.89 13.24 8.88
CA ARG A 240 2.58 13.92 9.97
C ARG A 240 1.66 14.86 10.73
N THR A 241 1.75 14.80 12.05
CA THR A 241 1.32 15.87 12.97
C THR A 241 2.57 16.50 13.61
N ALA A 242 2.40 17.34 14.63
CA ALA A 242 3.54 17.96 15.30
C ALA A 242 4.47 16.93 15.97
N GLU A 243 3.91 15.85 16.53
CA GLU A 243 4.67 14.85 17.28
C GLU A 243 4.73 13.46 16.61
N ASN A 244 3.85 13.18 15.65
CA ASN A 244 3.69 11.83 15.09
C ASN A 244 4.02 11.78 13.59
N SER A 245 4.60 10.66 13.16
CA SER A 245 4.89 10.36 11.75
C SER A 245 4.55 8.90 11.43
N LEU A 246 3.64 8.71 10.46
CA LEU A 246 3.22 7.40 9.95
C LEU A 246 3.54 7.32 8.45
N LEU A 247 4.34 6.35 8.04
CA LEU A 247 4.62 6.04 6.65
C LEU A 247 3.78 4.85 6.21
N PHE A 248 2.96 5.02 5.18
CA PHE A 248 2.35 3.93 4.43
C PHE A 248 3.12 3.74 3.13
N SER A 249 3.78 2.59 2.98
CA SER A 249 4.72 2.34 1.86
C SER A 249 4.06 2.01 0.52
N ALA A 250 2.76 1.72 0.53
CA ALA A 250 2.02 1.11 -0.59
C ALA A 250 2.56 -0.27 -1.00
N ASP A 251 1.96 -0.83 -2.06
CA ASP A 251 2.42 -2.03 -2.78
C ASP A 251 3.83 -1.77 -3.34
N THR A 252 4.85 -2.01 -2.53
CA THR A 252 6.25 -1.85 -2.92
C THR A 252 7.03 -3.14 -2.77
N VAL A 253 7.96 -3.38 -3.70
CA VAL A 253 8.98 -4.42 -3.60
C VAL A 253 10.22 -3.82 -2.92
N TYR A 254 10.32 -4.02 -1.61
CA TYR A 254 11.48 -3.65 -0.81
C TYR A 254 12.57 -4.72 -0.95
N LYS A 255 13.63 -4.39 -1.70
CA LYS A 255 14.80 -5.27 -1.85
C LYS A 255 16.05 -4.42 -2.08
N PRO A 256 16.76 -4.00 -1.02
CA PRO A 256 17.90 -3.09 -1.13
C PRO A 256 19.00 -3.53 -2.12
N PRO A 257 19.37 -4.83 -2.23
CA PRO A 257 20.32 -5.27 -3.26
C PRO A 257 19.80 -5.01 -4.68
N LEU A 258 18.52 -5.30 -4.94
CA LEU A 258 17.90 -5.00 -6.24
C LEU A 258 17.88 -3.49 -6.49
N TRP A 259 17.47 -2.68 -5.51
CA TRP A 259 17.45 -1.22 -5.66
C TRP A 259 18.82 -0.65 -5.97
N LYS A 260 19.88 -1.26 -5.41
CA LYS A 260 21.26 -0.92 -5.75
C LYS A 260 21.59 -1.27 -7.20
N GLU A 261 21.26 -2.48 -7.64
CA GLU A 261 21.40 -2.90 -9.05
C GLU A 261 20.64 -1.95 -10.00
N LEU A 262 19.42 -1.52 -9.65
CA LEU A 262 18.61 -0.62 -10.48
C LEU A 262 19.27 0.74 -10.74
N TYR A 263 20.10 1.25 -9.82
CA TYR A 263 20.85 2.49 -10.06
C TYR A 263 22.25 2.26 -10.62
N GLU A 264 22.89 1.11 -10.39
CA GLU A 264 24.26 0.83 -10.86
C GLU A 264 24.28 0.28 -12.29
N GLU A 265 23.30 -0.54 -12.66
CA GLU A 265 23.27 -1.24 -13.94
C GLU A 265 23.00 -0.27 -15.11
N TYR A 266 23.95 -0.19 -16.03
CA TYR A 266 23.76 0.41 -17.35
C TYR A 266 23.37 -0.69 -18.35
N ARG A 267 22.31 -0.46 -19.12
CA ARG A 267 21.79 -1.38 -20.12
C ARG A 267 21.94 -0.78 -21.52
N PRO A 268 22.76 -1.38 -22.41
CA PRO A 268 22.83 -0.92 -23.79
C PRO A 268 21.49 -1.02 -24.50
N GLN A 269 21.14 0.01 -25.27
CA GLN A 269 19.92 0.04 -26.06
C GLN A 269 19.86 -1.10 -27.07
N ARG A 270 18.66 -1.63 -27.33
CA ARG A 270 18.38 -2.75 -28.23
C ARG A 270 17.53 -2.26 -29.41
N PHE A 271 18.18 -2.09 -30.54
CA PHE A 271 17.55 -1.62 -31.77
C PHE A 271 16.90 -2.75 -32.58
N ARG A 272 15.99 -3.51 -31.95
CA ARG A 272 15.33 -4.68 -32.58
C ARG A 272 14.26 -4.27 -33.61
N SER A 273 13.47 -3.25 -33.29
CA SER A 273 12.34 -2.79 -34.11
C SER A 273 12.61 -1.52 -34.93
N ILE A 274 13.75 -0.86 -34.72
CA ILE A 274 14.08 0.43 -35.33
C ILE A 274 15.59 0.57 -35.54
N SER A 275 16.03 1.22 -36.61
CA SER A 275 17.45 1.52 -36.82
C SER A 275 17.93 2.68 -35.93
N PRO A 276 19.22 2.75 -35.54
CA PRO A 276 19.75 3.84 -34.73
C PRO A 276 19.50 5.24 -35.34
N GLY A 277 19.68 5.39 -36.66
CA GLY A 277 19.42 6.65 -37.34
C GLY A 277 17.95 7.07 -37.36
N ALA A 278 17.03 6.09 -37.38
CA ALA A 278 15.60 6.34 -37.25
C ALA A 278 15.23 6.66 -35.80
N PHE A 279 15.85 5.99 -34.81
CA PHE A 279 15.68 6.31 -33.40
C PHE A 279 16.01 7.78 -33.12
N GLU A 280 17.16 8.28 -33.56
CA GLU A 280 17.57 9.67 -33.32
C GLU A 280 16.53 10.69 -33.81
N LYS A 281 15.99 10.49 -35.02
CA LYS A 281 15.06 11.45 -35.66
C LYS A 281 13.61 11.34 -35.18
N SER A 282 13.21 10.20 -34.61
CA SER A 282 11.81 9.93 -34.30
C SER A 282 11.38 10.53 -32.97
N SER A 283 10.24 11.23 -32.96
CA SER A 283 9.57 11.67 -31.72
C SER A 283 8.66 10.59 -31.13
N ILE A 284 8.22 9.63 -31.95
CA ILE A 284 7.37 8.51 -31.54
C ILE A 284 8.03 7.21 -31.98
N LEU A 285 8.14 6.26 -31.07
CA LEU A 285 8.74 4.95 -31.23
C LEU A 285 7.69 3.87 -30.96
N TYR A 286 7.72 2.78 -31.71
CA TYR A 286 6.87 1.62 -31.49
C TYR A 286 7.71 0.43 -31.02
N GLY A 287 7.39 -0.11 -29.85
CA GLY A 287 8.13 -1.21 -29.22
C GLY A 287 8.05 -1.20 -27.71
N ASP A 288 8.88 -2.03 -27.07
CA ASP A 288 9.05 -2.03 -25.61
C ASP A 288 9.98 -0.87 -25.21
N ILE A 289 9.56 -0.06 -24.24
CA ILE A 289 10.41 1.02 -23.70
C ILE A 289 11.70 0.49 -23.07
N ASN A 290 11.68 -0.75 -22.55
CA ASN A 290 12.85 -1.38 -21.94
C ASN A 290 13.98 -1.64 -22.93
N ASP A 291 13.70 -1.66 -24.24
CA ASP A 291 14.73 -1.72 -25.27
C ASP A 291 15.52 -0.41 -25.39
N PHE A 292 14.99 0.72 -24.88
CA PHE A 292 15.60 2.04 -25.03
C PHE A 292 16.09 2.67 -23.72
N ILE A 293 15.64 2.15 -22.57
CA ILE A 293 16.06 2.63 -21.24
C ILE A 293 17.47 2.12 -20.94
N GLU A 294 18.38 3.04 -20.66
CA GLU A 294 19.77 2.76 -20.31
C GLU A 294 19.98 2.59 -18.81
N ARG A 295 19.14 3.24 -17.98
CA ARG A 295 19.19 3.13 -16.52
C ARG A 295 17.80 3.26 -15.92
N THR A 296 17.49 2.41 -14.93
CA THR A 296 16.15 2.38 -14.34
C THR A 296 15.99 3.38 -13.23
N TRP A 297 16.91 3.44 -12.26
CA TRP A 297 16.88 4.42 -11.15
C TRP A 297 18.06 5.37 -11.21
N SER A 298 17.83 6.62 -10.81
CA SER A 298 18.93 7.53 -10.46
C SER A 298 19.54 7.15 -9.12
N ARG A 299 20.79 7.55 -8.89
CA ARG A 299 21.43 7.45 -7.57
C ARG A 299 20.64 8.22 -6.50
N GLU A 300 20.16 9.41 -6.84
CA GLU A 300 19.32 10.23 -5.94
C GLU A 300 18.06 9.48 -5.51
N ARG A 301 17.39 8.77 -6.44
CA ARG A 301 16.23 7.93 -6.11
C ARG A 301 16.59 6.85 -5.10
N TYR A 302 17.70 6.14 -5.32
CA TYR A 302 18.16 5.09 -4.41
C TYR A 302 18.44 5.62 -2.99
N GLU A 303 19.22 6.70 -2.87
CA GLU A 303 19.56 7.29 -1.57
C GLU A 303 18.31 7.77 -0.81
N ASN A 304 17.35 8.37 -1.54
CA ASN A 304 16.07 8.76 -0.97
C ASN A 304 15.19 7.56 -0.57
N ALA A 305 15.21 6.47 -1.34
CA ALA A 305 14.45 5.27 -1.02
C ALA A 305 14.97 4.61 0.27
N MET A 306 16.29 4.54 0.45
CA MET A 306 16.92 3.96 1.64
C MET A 306 16.66 4.78 2.91
N SER A 307 16.52 6.10 2.79
CA SER A 307 16.24 6.99 3.93
C SER A 307 14.75 7.19 4.22
N ALA A 308 13.85 6.76 3.33
CA ALA A 308 12.42 7.01 3.43
C ALA A 308 11.78 6.43 4.71
N TYR A 309 12.33 5.35 5.27
CA TYR A 309 11.78 4.67 6.43
C TYR A 309 12.18 5.30 7.77
N ASN A 310 13.09 6.28 7.77
CA ASN A 310 13.64 6.84 8.99
C ASN A 310 12.60 7.67 9.77
N GLY A 311 12.60 7.50 11.10
CA GLY A 311 11.85 8.35 12.03
C GLY A 311 10.33 8.28 11.92
N SER A 312 9.78 7.20 11.35
CA SER A 312 8.33 7.00 11.23
C SER A 312 7.93 5.62 11.75
N VAL A 313 6.69 5.51 12.23
CA VAL A 313 6.00 4.22 12.28
C VAL A 313 5.69 3.81 10.84
N VAL A 314 6.08 2.60 10.44
CA VAL A 314 5.97 2.14 9.06
C VAL A 314 4.91 1.05 8.96
N ILE A 315 3.91 1.30 8.11
CA ILE A 315 2.94 0.32 7.64
C ILE A 315 3.42 -0.15 6.27
N HIS A 316 3.70 -1.45 6.16
CA HIS A 316 4.36 -2.03 5.00
C HIS A 316 3.70 -3.31 4.52
N ASP A 317 3.53 -3.41 3.21
CA ASP A 317 2.90 -4.57 2.58
C ASP A 317 3.91 -5.70 2.44
N VAL A 318 3.53 -6.91 2.86
CA VAL A 318 4.43 -8.07 2.85
C VAL A 318 3.75 -9.27 2.22
N ALA A 319 4.50 -9.99 1.42
CA ALA A 319 4.11 -11.25 0.81
C ALA A 319 5.00 -12.40 1.32
N ARG A 320 4.65 -13.63 0.87
CA ARG A 320 5.51 -14.79 1.06
C ARG A 320 6.70 -14.70 0.09
N LYS A 321 7.30 -15.82 -0.28
CA LYS A 321 8.49 -15.87 -1.14
C LYS A 321 8.12 -15.73 -2.61
N LYS A 322 8.99 -15.10 -3.41
CA LYS A 322 8.90 -14.92 -4.86
C LYS A 322 7.69 -14.08 -5.30
N SER A 323 7.29 -13.11 -4.49
CA SER A 323 6.34 -12.10 -4.95
C SER A 323 7.00 -11.24 -6.03
N ILE A 324 6.22 -10.93 -7.07
CA ILE A 324 6.64 -10.07 -8.18
C ILE A 324 6.25 -8.61 -7.89
N VAL A 325 5.23 -8.41 -7.06
CA VAL A 325 4.54 -7.13 -6.89
C VAL A 325 4.60 -6.58 -5.46
N HIS A 326 5.03 -7.41 -4.49
CA HIS A 326 5.12 -7.03 -3.07
C HIS A 326 6.46 -7.43 -2.49
N THR A 327 6.78 -6.88 -1.32
CA THR A 327 7.99 -7.23 -0.57
C THR A 327 7.93 -8.68 -0.09
N ASP A 328 8.94 -9.48 -0.42
CA ASP A 328 9.08 -10.80 0.20
C ASP A 328 9.40 -10.63 1.69
N TYR A 329 8.72 -11.38 2.57
CA TYR A 329 8.98 -11.35 4.02
C TYR A 329 10.47 -11.45 4.36
N VAL A 330 11.21 -12.32 3.65
CA VAL A 330 12.64 -12.56 3.90
C VAL A 330 13.52 -11.32 3.67
N ASP A 331 13.09 -10.40 2.79
CA ASP A 331 13.86 -9.22 2.43
C ASP A 331 13.72 -8.09 3.47
N ILE A 332 12.67 -8.12 4.32
CA ILE A 332 12.35 -7.03 5.26
C ILE A 332 12.29 -7.45 6.74
N ALA A 333 12.07 -8.74 7.05
CA ALA A 333 11.81 -9.21 8.42
C ALA A 333 12.84 -8.74 9.45
N ASN A 334 14.13 -8.78 9.08
CA ASN A 334 15.26 -8.44 9.95
C ASN A 334 15.80 -7.02 9.70
N HIS A 335 15.13 -6.23 8.87
CA HIS A 335 15.61 -4.89 8.56
C HIS A 335 15.55 -3.99 9.82
N PRO A 336 16.53 -3.10 10.04
CA PRO A 336 16.60 -2.23 11.23
C PRO A 336 15.56 -1.08 11.24
N ILE A 337 14.38 -1.31 10.68
CA ILE A 337 13.23 -0.42 10.89
C ILE A 337 12.64 -0.81 12.25
N LYS A 338 12.67 0.15 13.17
CA LYS A 338 12.28 -0.07 14.57
C LYS A 338 10.79 -0.41 14.68
N ASP A 339 9.95 0.49 14.20
CA ASP A 339 8.50 0.46 14.34
C ASP A 339 7.85 0.03 13.00
N LEU A 340 8.23 -1.17 12.52
CA LEU A 340 7.71 -1.79 11.30
C LEU A 340 6.52 -2.70 11.61
N ILE A 341 5.41 -2.47 10.90
CA ILE A 341 4.14 -3.17 11.06
C ILE A 341 3.69 -3.65 9.67
N PHE A 342 3.31 -4.92 9.57
CA PHE A 342 2.90 -5.52 8.30
C PHE A 342 1.39 -5.39 8.03
N THR A 343 1.05 -5.17 6.76
CA THR A 343 -0.34 -5.17 6.26
C THR A 343 -0.40 -5.79 4.85
N HIS A 344 -1.55 -5.73 4.18
CA HIS A 344 -1.78 -6.34 2.85
C HIS A 344 -1.31 -7.80 2.79
N ASN A 345 -1.58 -8.56 3.85
CA ASN A 345 -0.89 -9.82 4.11
C ASN A 345 -1.47 -10.97 3.26
N PRO A 346 -0.65 -11.94 2.84
CA PRO A 346 -1.11 -13.18 2.23
C PRO A 346 -1.72 -14.11 3.28
N ASP A 347 -2.62 -14.98 2.84
CA ASP A 347 -3.12 -16.06 3.68
C ASP A 347 -1.95 -16.96 4.11
N ASN A 348 -1.77 -17.15 5.42
CA ASN A 348 -0.67 -17.90 6.04
C ASN A 348 0.65 -17.12 6.10
N LEU A 349 0.67 -16.11 6.96
CA LEU A 349 1.87 -15.39 7.35
C LEU A 349 2.14 -15.59 8.84
N THR A 350 3.37 -15.94 9.18
CA THR A 350 3.89 -15.85 10.55
C THR A 350 5.02 -14.84 10.54
N ALA A 351 5.02 -13.91 11.49
CA ALA A 351 6.00 -12.84 11.57
C ALA A 351 6.42 -12.57 13.01
N LEU A 352 7.67 -12.12 13.20
CA LEU A 352 8.16 -11.59 14.49
C LEU A 352 7.83 -10.09 14.65
N ARG A 353 7.17 -9.50 13.65
CA ARG A 353 6.71 -8.12 13.65
C ARG A 353 5.18 -8.10 13.68
N PRO A 354 4.56 -7.03 14.22
CA PRO A 354 3.11 -6.93 14.28
C PRO A 354 2.47 -7.03 12.90
N ILE A 355 1.33 -7.71 12.84
CA ILE A 355 0.50 -7.84 11.64
C ILE A 355 -0.82 -7.11 11.91
N LEU A 356 -1.15 -6.13 11.05
CA LEU A 356 -2.45 -5.48 11.04
C LEU A 356 -3.45 -6.30 10.24
N THR A 357 -4.62 -6.48 10.83
CA THR A 357 -5.76 -7.19 10.26
C THR A 357 -7.01 -6.33 10.37
N SER A 358 -8.01 -6.63 9.55
CA SER A 358 -9.29 -5.90 9.50
C SER A 358 -9.98 -5.83 10.87
N GLY A 359 -10.55 -4.66 11.17
CA GLY A 359 -11.17 -4.33 12.45
C GLY A 359 -10.21 -3.81 13.52
N LYS A 360 -8.89 -3.81 13.28
CA LYS A 360 -7.92 -3.23 14.20
C LYS A 360 -7.86 -1.71 14.11
N ARG A 361 -7.54 -1.08 15.23
CA ARG A 361 -7.25 0.35 15.33
C ARG A 361 -5.85 0.57 15.86
N LEU A 362 -4.99 1.17 15.04
CA LEU A 362 -3.67 1.62 15.43
C LEU A 362 -3.73 3.10 15.81
N VAL A 363 -3.04 3.47 16.89
CA VAL A 363 -2.88 4.86 17.33
C VAL A 363 -1.38 5.14 17.44
N VAL A 364 -0.90 6.15 16.72
CA VAL A 364 0.46 6.67 16.88
C VAL A 364 0.40 7.86 17.83
N GLN A 365 1.04 7.71 18.98
CA GLN A 365 1.10 8.71 20.04
C GLN A 365 2.54 8.86 20.54
N GLY A 366 3.05 10.09 20.60
CA GLY A 366 4.44 10.37 20.98
C GLY A 366 5.45 9.64 20.11
N GLY A 367 5.15 9.48 18.81
CA GLY A 367 5.98 8.75 17.85
C GLY A 367 6.03 7.23 18.04
N LYS A 368 5.12 6.64 18.82
CA LYS A 368 5.05 5.19 19.05
C LYS A 368 3.71 4.59 18.66
N PRO A 369 3.68 3.36 18.10
CA PRO A 369 2.45 2.68 17.74
C PRO A 369 1.84 1.94 18.94
N TYR A 370 0.52 2.03 19.05
CA TYR A 370 -0.30 1.30 20.01
C TYR A 370 -1.54 0.73 19.32
N GLU A 371 -2.01 -0.43 19.76
CA GLU A 371 -3.34 -0.91 19.37
C GLU A 371 -4.37 -0.42 20.37
N PHE A 372 -5.46 0.18 19.88
CA PHE A 372 -6.56 0.64 20.72
C PHE A 372 -7.65 -0.40 20.81
N VAL A 373 -7.89 -0.92 22.02
CA VAL A 373 -8.89 -1.94 22.29
C VAL A 373 -9.76 -1.49 23.45
N LYS A 374 -11.07 -1.38 23.21
CA LYS A 374 -12.10 -1.10 24.24
C LYS A 374 -11.75 0.09 25.17
N GLY A 375 -11.19 1.17 24.62
CA GLY A 375 -10.84 2.36 25.39
C GLY A 375 -9.41 2.39 25.92
N VAL A 376 -8.61 1.36 25.67
CA VAL A 376 -7.26 1.20 26.24
C VAL A 376 -6.23 1.07 25.12
N LEU A 377 -5.10 1.77 25.28
CA LEU A 377 -3.93 1.63 24.42
C LEU A 377 -3.05 0.47 24.91
N HIS A 378 -2.73 -0.44 24.01
CA HIS A 378 -1.87 -1.57 24.28
C HIS A 378 -0.64 -1.55 23.40
N ASP A 379 0.50 -1.94 23.97
CA ASP A 379 1.70 -2.20 23.18
C ASP A 379 1.47 -3.39 22.22
N LEU A 380 2.18 -3.36 21.10
CA LEU A 380 2.30 -4.47 20.16
C LEU A 380 3.42 -5.41 20.63
N ASP A 381 3.18 -6.12 21.74
CA ASP A 381 4.25 -6.73 22.54
C ASP A 381 4.43 -8.25 22.40
N ALA A 382 3.61 -8.91 21.57
CA ALA A 382 3.71 -10.34 21.32
C ALA A 382 5.06 -10.70 20.68
N ASP A 383 5.53 -11.92 20.95
CA ASP A 383 6.81 -12.40 20.42
C ASP A 383 6.67 -12.96 18.99
N VAL A 384 5.46 -13.36 18.58
CA VAL A 384 5.13 -13.78 17.21
C VAL A 384 3.67 -13.44 16.88
N TYR A 385 3.41 -13.11 15.62
CA TYR A 385 2.09 -12.82 15.06
C TYR A 385 1.80 -13.81 13.94
N VAL A 386 0.57 -14.29 13.87
CA VAL A 386 0.15 -15.30 12.90
C VAL A 386 -1.16 -14.88 12.27
N HIS A 387 -1.17 -14.84 10.94
CA HIS A 387 -2.36 -14.69 10.13
C HIS A 387 -2.58 -16.00 9.37
N HIS A 388 -3.61 -16.74 9.76
CA HIS A 388 -3.98 -18.03 9.18
C HIS A 388 -5.40 -17.96 8.63
N PHE A 389 -5.51 -17.55 7.36
CA PHE A 389 -6.80 -17.28 6.71
C PHE A 389 -7.61 -16.26 7.51
N SER A 390 -8.83 -16.59 7.93
CA SER A 390 -9.67 -15.71 8.76
C SER A 390 -9.25 -15.66 10.23
N SER A 391 -8.32 -16.50 10.68
CA SER A 391 -7.90 -16.56 12.08
C SER A 391 -6.59 -15.81 12.31
N ASN A 392 -6.62 -14.87 13.25
CA ASN A 392 -5.46 -14.13 13.68
C ASN A 392 -5.04 -14.63 15.06
N MET A 393 -3.75 -14.82 15.26
CA MET A 393 -3.21 -15.27 16.55
C MET A 393 -1.97 -14.49 16.92
N VAL A 394 -1.73 -14.40 18.22
CA VAL A 394 -0.49 -13.89 18.81
C VAL A 394 0.13 -14.96 19.68
N GLY A 395 1.46 -14.99 19.70
CA GLY A 395 2.23 -15.94 20.51
C GLY A 395 3.13 -15.23 21.50
N TYR A 396 3.14 -15.72 22.73
CA TYR A 396 4.04 -15.27 23.79
C TYR A 396 5.00 -16.40 24.13
N ARG A 397 6.28 -16.08 24.23
CA ARG A 397 7.34 -17.04 24.53
C ARG A 397 7.09 -17.69 25.89
N ALA A 398 7.13 -19.02 25.92
CA ALA A 398 6.97 -19.84 27.11
C ALA A 398 7.87 -21.08 27.01
N PRO A 399 8.64 -21.44 28.05
CA PRO A 399 9.54 -22.61 28.02
C PRO A 399 8.83 -23.91 27.67
N ASP A 400 7.62 -24.09 28.18
CA ASP A 400 6.79 -25.29 27.97
C ASP A 400 5.61 -25.02 27.04
N GLY A 401 5.71 -23.97 26.20
CA GLY A 401 4.63 -23.56 25.30
C GLY A 401 4.17 -24.69 24.40
N ALA A 402 2.85 -24.78 24.18
CA ALA A 402 2.24 -25.88 23.41
C ALA A 402 2.61 -25.88 21.92
N TYR A 403 3.14 -24.76 21.43
CA TYR A 403 3.53 -24.55 20.04
C TYR A 403 4.99 -24.11 19.95
N LYS A 404 5.55 -24.23 18.75
CA LYS A 404 6.86 -23.66 18.44
C LYS A 404 6.86 -22.97 17.09
N VAL A 405 7.64 -21.90 17.02
CA VAL A 405 7.94 -21.20 15.77
C VAL A 405 9.01 -21.99 15.03
N ILE A 406 8.78 -22.28 13.76
CA ILE A 406 9.73 -22.93 12.86
C ILE A 406 10.08 -22.00 11.71
N GLU A 407 11.19 -22.28 11.04
CA GLU A 407 11.61 -21.55 9.84
C GLU A 407 11.86 -22.55 8.71
N ARG A 408 11.33 -22.25 7.53
CA ARG A 408 11.58 -22.99 6.29
C ARG A 408 11.96 -21.99 5.20
N ASP A 409 13.21 -22.05 4.75
CA ASP A 409 13.77 -21.17 3.72
C ASP A 409 13.53 -19.66 3.96
N GLY A 410 13.71 -19.20 5.20
CA GLY A 410 13.49 -17.81 5.61
C GLY A 410 12.05 -17.45 5.98
N ILE A 411 11.09 -18.33 5.69
CA ILE A 411 9.67 -18.11 6.01
C ILE A 411 9.34 -18.77 7.34
N LEU A 412 8.71 -18.01 8.24
CA LEU A 412 8.29 -18.53 9.52
C LEU A 412 6.98 -19.30 9.41
N GLY A 413 6.82 -20.26 10.31
CA GLY A 413 5.59 -21.00 10.52
C GLY A 413 5.41 -21.38 11.98
N ILE A 414 4.26 -21.98 12.27
CA ILE A 414 3.87 -22.42 13.61
C ILE A 414 3.45 -23.88 13.53
N VAL A 415 3.98 -24.69 14.44
CA VAL A 415 3.62 -26.10 14.59
C VAL A 415 3.46 -26.45 16.08
N GLU A 416 2.85 -27.59 16.36
CA GLU A 416 2.81 -28.13 17.72
C GLU A 416 4.22 -28.44 18.23
N ALA A 417 4.45 -28.28 19.54
CA ALA A 417 5.77 -28.44 20.15
C ALA A 417 6.38 -29.83 19.90
N GLU A 418 5.55 -30.88 19.88
CA GLU A 418 5.93 -32.29 19.69
C GLU A 418 6.28 -32.65 18.24
N CYS A 419 6.07 -31.74 17.28
CA CYS A 419 6.48 -31.96 15.89
C CYS A 419 8.00 -32.24 15.82
N ALA A 420 8.48 -33.06 14.87
CA ALA A 420 9.92 -33.38 14.80
C ALA A 420 10.82 -32.20 14.39
N GLU A 421 10.25 -31.17 13.76
CA GLU A 421 11.02 -30.02 13.24
C GLU A 421 11.68 -29.20 14.35
N GLN A 422 12.88 -28.68 14.08
CA GLN A 422 13.60 -27.83 15.01
C GLN A 422 12.88 -26.47 15.14
N GLY A 423 12.56 -26.08 16.38
CA GLY A 423 11.92 -24.78 16.67
C GLY A 423 12.92 -23.69 17.00
N LEU A 424 12.62 -22.46 16.59
CA LEU A 424 13.33 -21.23 16.99
C LEU A 424 12.99 -20.82 18.42
N MET A 425 11.72 -20.96 18.81
CA MET A 425 11.23 -20.71 20.17
C MET A 425 9.90 -21.43 20.41
N ARG A 426 9.62 -21.75 21.68
CA ARG A 426 8.31 -22.24 22.14
C ARG A 426 7.42 -21.08 22.58
N VAL A 427 6.14 -21.18 22.27
CA VAL A 427 5.14 -20.13 22.51
C VAL A 427 3.82 -20.73 22.96
N ASP A 428 3.09 -19.97 23.77
CA ASP A 428 1.66 -20.13 23.95
C ASP A 428 0.93 -19.23 22.97
N LEU A 429 -0.03 -19.81 22.24
CA LEU A 429 -0.83 -19.10 21.24
C LEU A 429 -2.18 -18.68 21.79
N PHE A 430 -2.58 -17.49 21.39
CA PHE A 430 -3.88 -16.92 21.67
C PHE A 430 -4.52 -16.44 20.38
N GLU A 431 -5.79 -16.76 20.19
CA GLU A 431 -6.60 -16.20 19.12
C GLU A 431 -6.91 -14.73 19.43
N ASP A 432 -6.68 -13.87 18.44
CA ASP A 432 -6.92 -12.44 18.48
C ASP A 432 -8.31 -12.15 17.90
N ILE A 433 -9.23 -11.76 18.78
CA ILE A 433 -10.62 -11.45 18.45
C ILE A 433 -10.90 -10.02 18.87
N GLY A 434 -10.94 -9.11 17.90
CA GLY A 434 -11.17 -7.68 18.13
C GLY A 434 -10.09 -7.04 19.01
N GLY A 435 -8.84 -7.52 18.94
CA GLY A 435 -7.73 -7.05 19.74
C GLY A 435 -7.67 -7.65 21.14
N GLU A 436 -8.62 -8.50 21.54
CA GLU A 436 -8.54 -9.27 22.79
C GLU A 436 -7.94 -10.66 22.53
N TYR A 437 -7.22 -11.21 23.51
CA TYR A 437 -6.49 -12.48 23.35
C TYR A 437 -7.17 -13.62 24.12
N PHE A 438 -7.49 -14.70 23.42
CA PHE A 438 -8.18 -15.88 23.98
C PHE A 438 -7.37 -17.16 23.77
N PRO A 439 -7.32 -18.09 24.73
CA PRO A 439 -6.60 -19.35 24.55
C PRO A 439 -7.05 -20.11 23.30
N LEU A 440 -6.11 -20.62 22.51
CA LEU A 440 -6.43 -21.36 21.31
C LEU A 440 -7.20 -22.66 21.63
N LEU A 441 -8.34 -22.87 20.96
CA LEU A 441 -9.20 -24.04 21.16
C LEU A 441 -8.76 -25.20 20.28
N LYS A 442 -8.34 -26.32 20.87
CA LYS A 442 -7.89 -27.52 20.12
C LYS A 442 -9.02 -28.41 19.60
N LYS A 443 -10.24 -28.26 20.12
CA LYS A 443 -11.35 -29.18 19.82
C LYS A 443 -12.18 -28.59 18.69
N THR A 444 -12.39 -29.35 17.61
CA THR A 444 -13.15 -28.93 16.42
C THR A 444 -14.62 -28.58 16.68
N HIS A 445 -15.20 -29.06 17.78
CA HIS A 445 -16.56 -28.72 18.21
C HIS A 445 -16.61 -27.52 19.17
N ARG A 446 -15.48 -26.82 19.38
CA ARG A 446 -15.41 -25.59 20.17
C ARG A 446 -14.88 -24.46 19.30
N PHE A 447 -15.51 -23.29 19.40
CA PHE A 447 -15.09 -22.09 18.68
C PHE A 447 -15.52 -20.83 19.45
N TYR A 448 -14.87 -19.71 19.17
CA TYR A 448 -15.30 -18.41 19.68
C TYR A 448 -16.23 -17.71 18.69
N THR A 449 -17.16 -16.93 19.22
CA THR A 449 -18.00 -16.03 18.43
C THR A 449 -18.16 -14.69 19.15
N VAL A 450 -18.27 -13.61 18.38
CA VAL A 450 -18.54 -12.27 18.92
C VAL A 450 -20.04 -12.05 18.92
N ARG A 451 -20.58 -11.77 20.10
CA ARG A 451 -22.00 -11.43 20.29
C ARG A 451 -22.28 -10.00 19.83
N ALA A 452 -23.57 -9.70 19.60
CA ALA A 452 -24.03 -8.35 19.23
C ALA A 452 -23.67 -7.27 20.26
N ASP A 453 -23.45 -7.63 21.53
CA ASP A 453 -23.01 -6.73 22.60
C ASP A 453 -21.47 -6.58 22.68
N GLY A 454 -20.73 -7.16 21.73
CA GLY A 454 -19.27 -7.10 21.67
C GLY A 454 -18.54 -8.02 22.66
N GLN A 455 -19.27 -8.86 23.41
CA GLN A 455 -18.68 -9.89 24.26
C GLN A 455 -18.30 -11.13 23.43
N VAL A 456 -17.24 -11.81 23.84
CA VAL A 456 -16.80 -13.05 23.20
C VAL A 456 -17.38 -14.24 23.95
N GLU A 457 -18.03 -15.13 23.22
CA GLU A 457 -18.63 -16.35 23.74
C GLU A 457 -17.89 -17.56 23.17
N GLU A 458 -17.49 -18.47 24.06
CA GLU A 458 -17.00 -19.78 23.69
C GLU A 458 -18.19 -20.72 23.52
N ILE A 459 -18.37 -21.24 22.30
CA ILE A 459 -19.43 -22.18 21.96
C ILE A 459 -18.86 -23.59 21.96
N THR A 460 -19.54 -24.51 22.64
CA THR A 460 -19.31 -25.96 22.55
C THR A 460 -20.51 -26.61 21.86
N LEU A 461 -20.30 -27.19 20.69
CA LEU A 461 -21.30 -27.97 19.98
C LEU A 461 -21.42 -29.38 20.58
N GLN A 462 -22.65 -29.83 20.76
CA GLN A 462 -23.02 -31.19 21.10
C GLN A 462 -23.85 -31.78 19.94
N LYS A 463 -24.16 -33.09 19.98
CA LYS A 463 -24.87 -33.76 18.87
C LYS A 463 -26.22 -33.12 18.52
N THR A 464 -26.93 -32.56 19.50
CA THR A 464 -28.28 -32.01 19.34
C THR A 464 -28.47 -30.63 19.98
N SER A 465 -27.39 -30.02 20.49
CA SER A 465 -27.45 -28.74 21.21
C SER A 465 -26.12 -28.01 21.14
N SER A 466 -26.11 -26.76 21.58
CA SER A 466 -24.89 -25.99 21.83
C SER A 466 -24.94 -25.38 23.23
N ARG A 467 -23.77 -25.15 23.81
CA ARG A 467 -23.62 -24.41 25.07
C ARG A 467 -22.63 -23.27 24.85
N GLY A 468 -23.06 -22.06 25.18
CA GLY A 468 -22.22 -20.86 25.16
C GLY A 468 -21.79 -20.45 26.57
N VAL A 469 -20.56 -19.97 26.70
CA VAL A 469 -20.05 -19.32 27.92
C VAL A 469 -19.31 -18.06 27.53
N VAL A 470 -19.71 -16.92 28.09
CA VAL A 470 -18.98 -15.66 27.91
C VAL A 470 -17.61 -15.76 28.58
N VAL A 471 -16.57 -15.48 27.80
CA VAL A 471 -15.17 -15.55 28.24
C VAL A 471 -14.55 -14.15 28.27
N LYS A 472 -13.54 -13.97 29.13
CA LYS A 472 -12.81 -12.71 29.24
C LYS A 472 -11.47 -12.82 28.53
N GLY A 473 -11.10 -11.76 27.81
CA GLY A 473 -9.79 -11.65 27.20
C GLY A 473 -8.66 -11.63 28.23
N MET A 474 -7.52 -12.16 27.78
CA MET A 474 -6.29 -12.29 28.56
C MET A 474 -5.27 -11.19 28.23
N ARG A 475 -5.60 -10.26 27.33
CA ARG A 475 -4.69 -9.17 26.97
C ARG A 475 -4.27 -8.39 28.22
N GLY A 476 -2.99 -8.07 28.32
CA GLY A 476 -2.37 -7.43 29.48
C GLY A 476 -2.20 -8.31 30.73
N LYS A 477 -2.73 -9.55 30.74
CA LYS A 477 -2.57 -10.51 31.85
C LYS A 477 -1.55 -11.61 31.54
N ILE A 478 -1.12 -11.72 30.28
CA ILE A 478 -0.14 -12.72 29.84
C ILE A 478 1.24 -12.30 30.35
N LYS A 479 1.85 -13.13 31.21
CA LYS A 479 3.18 -12.84 31.77
C LYS A 479 4.26 -13.16 30.75
N ARG A 480 5.10 -12.18 30.42
CA ARG A 480 6.32 -12.42 29.65
C ARG A 480 7.36 -13.11 30.54
N THR A 481 7.82 -14.30 30.18
CA THR A 481 9.06 -14.81 30.76
C THR A 481 10.22 -13.95 30.29
N SER A 482 10.98 -13.38 31.22
CA SER A 482 11.95 -12.29 31.01
C SER A 482 12.87 -12.44 29.80
N LYS A 483 13.07 -11.33 29.05
CA LYS A 483 14.12 -11.14 28.04
C LYS A 483 15.53 -11.36 28.64
N LYS A 484 16.03 -12.60 28.72
CA LYS A 484 17.49 -12.84 28.73
C LYS A 484 17.89 -13.26 27.31
N GLY A 485 18.71 -12.40 26.71
CA GLY A 485 18.94 -12.31 25.28
C GLY A 485 19.62 -13.52 24.64
N ARG A 486 19.22 -13.76 23.39
CA ARG A 486 20.11 -14.21 22.33
C ARG A 486 19.73 -13.40 21.09
N THR A 487 20.56 -12.43 20.75
CA THR A 487 20.67 -11.92 19.38
C THR A 487 20.94 -13.13 18.49
N PHE A 488 20.00 -13.45 17.61
CA PHE A 488 20.22 -14.46 16.57
C PHE A 488 21.07 -13.80 15.49
N ASN A 489 22.39 -14.00 15.54
CA ASN A 489 23.22 -13.87 14.35
C ASN A 489 22.87 -15.06 13.46
N ILE A 490 22.02 -14.84 12.47
CA ILE A 490 21.83 -15.79 11.37
C ILE A 490 23.07 -15.64 10.48
N GLU A 491 24.11 -16.44 10.76
CA GLU A 491 25.19 -16.62 9.79
C GLU A 491 24.65 -17.42 8.61
N HIS A 492 24.53 -16.76 7.45
CA HIS A 492 24.26 -17.43 6.20
C HIS A 492 25.40 -18.40 5.89
N ARG A 493 25.15 -19.70 6.06
CA ARG A 493 25.96 -20.73 5.41
C ARG A 493 25.64 -20.69 3.92
N THR A 494 26.51 -20.07 3.13
CA THR A 494 26.61 -20.32 1.70
C THR A 494 27.05 -21.76 1.52
N SER A 495 26.13 -22.65 1.12
CA SER A 495 26.49 -23.94 0.56
C SER A 495 27.03 -23.70 -0.84
N ASN A 496 28.35 -23.79 -1.01
CA ASN A 496 28.93 -24.03 -2.32
C ASN A 496 28.48 -25.44 -2.75
N VAL A 497 27.75 -25.50 -3.85
CA VAL A 497 27.51 -26.73 -4.60
C VAL A 497 28.55 -26.73 -5.72
N GLU A 498 29.41 -27.74 -5.73
CA GLU A 498 30.32 -28.07 -6.84
C GLU A 498 29.54 -28.53 -8.08
#